data_AF-Q5WI40-F1
#
_entry.id   AF-Q5WI40-F1
#
_cell.length_a   1.000
_cell.length_b   1.000
_cell.length_c   1.000
_cell.angle_alpha   90.00
_cell.angle_beta   90.00
_cell.angle_gamma   90.00
#
_symmetry.space_group_name_H-M   'P 1'
#
loop_
_entity.id
_entity.type
_entity.pdbx_description
1 polymer ?
#
loop_
_entity_poly.entity_id
_entity_poly.type
_entity_poly.pdbx_seq_one_letter_code
_entity_poly.pdbx_strand_id
1 'polypeptide(L)'
;MFLKRIELQREKVSSFQSYPFSIPVMKHFHRLDLKSHVTFFVGENGSGKSTLLEAIADKCDFNTAGGGRNNYYEVEASESVLGDYIRLSWLPKVSNGFFLRAESFTAFFRKS
;
A
#
# COMPACT_ATOMS: atom_id res chain seq x y z
N MET A 1 -12.42 13.28 -5.62
CA MET A 1 -13.02 12.14 -4.91
C MET A 1 -12.01 10.99 -5.04
N PHE A 2 -11.79 10.20 -3.99
CA PHE A 2 -10.48 9.60 -3.67
C PHE A 2 -10.66 8.23 -3.00
N LEU A 3 -9.57 7.54 -2.69
CA LEU A 3 -9.62 6.35 -1.83
C LEU A 3 -10.36 6.68 -0.53
N LYS A 4 -11.44 5.95 -0.24
CA LYS A 4 -12.31 6.18 0.93
C LYS A 4 -12.05 5.18 2.04
N ARG A 5 -11.64 3.97 1.69
CA ARG A 5 -11.53 2.88 2.65
C ARG A 5 -10.47 1.89 2.24
N ILE A 6 -9.72 1.43 3.23
CA ILE A 6 -8.82 0.28 3.15
C ILE A 6 -9.36 -0.76 4.13
N GLU A 7 -9.58 -1.99 3.68
CA GLU A 7 -10.17 -3.05 4.49
C GLU A 7 -9.37 -4.35 4.33
N LEU A 8 -9.08 -5.01 5.45
CA LEU A 8 -8.46 -6.34 5.43
C LEU A 8 -9.56 -7.40 5.21
N GLN A 9 -9.40 -8.20 4.17
CA GLN A 9 -10.21 -9.38 3.86
C GLN A 9 -9.80 -10.53 4.81
N ARG A 10 -10.18 -10.40 6.09
CA ARG A 10 -9.78 -11.33 7.17
C ARG A 10 -10.23 -12.77 6.92
N GLU A 11 -11.30 -12.95 6.16
CA GLU A 11 -11.80 -14.25 5.69
C GLU A 11 -10.80 -15.00 4.80
N LYS A 12 -9.85 -14.31 4.17
CA LYS A 12 -8.77 -14.92 3.40
C LYS A 12 -7.54 -15.26 4.25
N VAL A 13 -7.50 -14.82 5.51
CA VAL A 13 -6.33 -14.96 6.38
C VAL A 13 -6.36 -16.31 7.09
N SER A 14 -5.37 -17.15 6.80
CA SER A 14 -5.25 -18.48 7.42
C SER A 14 -4.79 -18.44 8.88
N SER A 15 -3.92 -17.49 9.25
CA SER A 15 -3.42 -17.32 10.62
C SER A 15 -2.88 -15.91 10.87
N PHE A 16 -3.24 -15.32 12.02
CA PHE A 16 -2.67 -14.05 12.52
C PHE A 16 -1.37 -14.24 13.33
N GLN A 17 -0.88 -15.46 13.45
CA GLN A 17 0.40 -15.77 14.12
C GLN A 17 1.59 -15.80 13.14
N SER A 18 1.31 -15.87 11.84
CA SER A 18 2.32 -15.95 10.78
C SER A 18 2.45 -14.63 10.04
N TYR A 19 3.66 -14.34 9.54
CA TYR A 19 3.89 -13.20 8.65
C TYR A 19 3.05 -13.37 7.36
N PRO A 20 2.47 -12.29 6.79
CA PRO A 20 2.54 -10.88 7.22
C PRO A 20 1.48 -10.47 8.26
N PHE A 21 0.59 -11.36 8.68
CA PHE A 21 -0.52 -11.03 9.58
C PHE A 21 -0.11 -10.91 11.06
N SER A 22 1.06 -11.43 11.40
CA SER A 22 1.70 -11.27 12.72
C SER A 22 2.28 -9.87 12.96
N ILE A 23 2.37 -9.03 11.92
CA ILE A 23 2.81 -7.64 12.04
C ILE A 23 1.85 -6.87 12.97
N PRO A 24 2.34 -5.97 13.85
CA PRO A 24 1.51 -5.31 14.86
C PRO A 24 0.24 -4.64 14.31
N VAL A 25 0.34 -3.90 13.21
CA VAL A 25 -0.84 -3.27 12.59
C VAL A 25 -1.90 -4.30 12.20
N MET A 26 -1.51 -5.45 11.62
CA MET A 26 -2.44 -6.40 11.02
C MET A 26 -3.27 -7.19 12.04
N LYS A 27 -2.75 -7.39 13.25
CA LYS A 27 -3.45 -8.13 14.32
C LYS A 27 -4.85 -7.57 14.58
N HIS A 28 -4.94 -6.24 14.68
CA HIS A 28 -6.17 -5.52 15.01
C HIS A 28 -6.74 -4.70 13.85
N PHE A 29 -6.09 -4.72 12.68
CA PHE A 29 -6.58 -3.98 11.52
C PHE A 29 -7.76 -4.70 10.88
N HIS A 30 -8.92 -4.05 10.90
CA HIS A 30 -10.10 -4.49 10.16
C HIS A 30 -10.35 -3.58 8.97
N ARG A 31 -10.43 -2.28 9.24
CA ARG A 31 -10.80 -1.26 8.29
C ARG A 31 -10.23 0.09 8.71
N LEU A 32 -9.86 0.89 7.73
CA LEU A 32 -9.50 2.30 7.86
C LEU A 32 -10.33 3.14 6.90
N ASP A 33 -11.10 4.08 7.42
CA ASP A 33 -11.80 5.07 6.62
C ASP A 33 -10.97 6.35 6.47
N LEU A 34 -10.69 6.72 5.22
CA LEU A 34 -10.00 7.95 4.87
C LEU A 34 -11.00 9.11 4.79
N LYS A 35 -10.94 9.96 5.81
CA LYS A 35 -11.81 11.14 5.98
C LYS A 35 -11.18 12.44 5.48
N SER A 36 -9.86 12.43 5.25
CA SER A 36 -9.07 13.60 4.87
C SER A 36 -8.31 13.34 3.56
N HIS A 37 -8.07 14.41 2.78
CA HIS A 37 -7.29 14.36 1.55
C HIS A 37 -5.82 13.99 1.79
N VAL A 38 -5.29 14.36 2.95
CA VAL A 38 -3.95 14.02 3.42
C VAL A 38 -4.10 13.17 4.67
N THR A 39 -3.46 12.00 4.67
CA THR A 39 -3.47 11.06 5.81
C THR A 39 -2.04 10.63 6.09
N PHE A 40 -1.63 10.72 7.35
CA PHE A 40 -0.30 10.31 7.80
C PHE A 40 -0.41 9.00 8.60
N PHE A 41 0.46 8.04 8.28
CA PHE A 41 0.64 6.83 9.08
C PHE A 41 1.83 7.04 10.02
N VAL A 42 1.59 7.04 11.33
CA VAL A 42 2.61 7.25 12.36
C VAL A 42 2.63 6.05 13.31
N GLY A 43 3.81 5.70 13.81
CA GLY A 43 4.01 4.59 14.75
C GLY A 43 5.45 4.10 14.74
N GLU A 44 5.78 3.18 15.64
CA GLU A 44 7.13 2.64 15.86
C GLU A 44 7.73 1.94 14.64
N ASN A 45 9.06 1.85 14.57
CA ASN A 45 9.74 1.05 13.54
C ASN A 45 9.35 -0.43 13.66
N GLY A 46 9.07 -1.06 12.51
CA GLY A 46 8.59 -2.44 12.48
C GLY A 46 7.08 -2.61 12.73
N SER A 47 6.31 -1.53 12.95
CA SER A 47 4.86 -1.65 13.19
C SER A 47 4.02 -2.03 11.97
N GLY A 48 4.61 -2.03 10.76
CA GLY A 48 3.93 -2.43 9.51
C GLY A 48 3.45 -1.30 8.62
N LYS A 49 3.86 -0.05 8.87
CA LYS A 49 3.43 1.12 8.08
C LYS A 49 3.78 0.99 6.60
N SER A 50 5.05 0.67 6.28
CA SER A 50 5.51 0.52 4.90
C SER A 50 4.81 -0.63 4.20
N THR A 51 4.65 -1.78 4.88
CA THR A 51 3.94 -2.94 4.34
C THR A 51 2.48 -2.63 3.97
N LEU A 52 1.78 -1.83 4.78
CA LEU A 52 0.44 -1.37 4.45
C LEU A 52 0.45 -0.41 3.24
N LEU A 53 1.41 0.51 3.18
CA LEU A 53 1.55 1.44 2.05
C LEU A 53 1.85 0.71 0.73
N GLU A 54 2.73 -0.29 0.76
CA GLU A 54 3.06 -1.16 -0.38
C GLU A 54 1.82 -1.91 -0.87
N ALA A 55 1.01 -2.45 0.04
CA ALA A 55 -0.24 -3.13 -0.31
C ALA A 55 -1.26 -2.20 -0.98
N ILE A 56 -1.36 -0.95 -0.48
CA ILE A 56 -2.22 0.06 -1.10
C ILE A 56 -1.70 0.40 -2.50
N ALA A 57 -0.39 0.58 -2.67
CA ALA A 57 0.22 0.89 -3.96
C ALA A 57 -0.01 -0.24 -4.99
N ASP A 58 0.23 -1.48 -4.58
CA ASP A 58 -0.01 -2.69 -5.36
C ASP A 58 -1.48 -2.77 -5.83
N LYS A 59 -2.46 -2.60 -4.92
CA LYS A 59 -3.89 -2.60 -5.28
C LYS A 59 -4.36 -1.38 -6.07
N CYS A 60 -3.55 -0.34 -6.16
CA CYS A 60 -3.79 0.78 -7.06
C CYS A 60 -3.21 0.53 -8.48
N ASP A 61 -2.61 -0.64 -8.71
CA ASP A 61 -1.78 -0.96 -9.89
C ASP A 61 -0.62 0.05 -10.08
N PHE A 62 -0.12 0.63 -8.98
CA PHE A 62 1.07 1.47 -9.03
C PHE A 62 2.32 0.60 -8.88
N ASN A 63 3.41 1.00 -9.53
CA ASN A 63 4.68 0.30 -9.37
C ASN A 63 5.16 0.46 -7.91
N THR A 64 5.30 -0.65 -7.18
CA THR A 64 5.72 -0.69 -5.77
C THR A 64 7.17 -0.24 -5.58
N ALA A 65 8.01 -0.26 -6.63
CA ALA A 65 9.35 0.32 -6.61
C ALA A 65 9.34 1.87 -6.69
N GLY A 66 8.17 2.47 -6.95
CA GLY A 66 7.93 3.90 -7.13
C GLY A 66 7.59 4.22 -8.59
N GLY A 67 6.63 5.13 -8.82
CA GLY A 67 6.17 5.50 -10.17
C GLY A 67 4.65 5.61 -10.32
N GLY A 68 4.20 6.06 -11.50
CA GLY A 68 2.80 5.92 -11.95
C GLY A 68 2.56 4.58 -12.64
N ARG A 69 1.31 4.31 -13.04
CA ARG A 69 0.87 3.05 -13.69
C ARG A 69 1.63 2.69 -14.98
N ASN A 70 2.24 3.67 -15.65
CA ASN A 70 2.98 3.49 -16.91
C ASN A 70 4.51 3.39 -16.72
N ASN A 71 5.00 3.32 -15.48
CA ASN A 71 6.43 3.20 -15.23
C ASN A 71 6.82 1.73 -15.02
N TYR A 72 7.43 1.13 -16.05
CA TYR A 72 8.08 -0.17 -15.95
C TYR A 72 9.51 0.04 -15.44
N TYR A 73 9.78 -0.34 -14.20
CA TYR A 73 11.13 -0.44 -13.65
C TYR A 73 11.51 -1.93 -13.56
N GLU A 74 12.72 -2.29 -14.03
CA GLU A 74 13.35 -3.61 -13.82
C GLU A 74 13.87 -3.80 -12.39
N VAL A 75 13.45 -2.96 -11.44
CA VAL A 75 13.65 -3.22 -10.02
C VAL A 75 12.55 -4.19 -9.66
N GLU A 76 12.91 -5.44 -9.33
CA GLU A 76 11.99 -6.47 -8.82
C GLU A 76 10.82 -5.80 -8.11
N ALA A 77 9.65 -5.79 -8.76
CA ALA A 77 8.44 -5.31 -8.14
C ALA A 77 8.27 -6.24 -6.94
N SER A 78 8.68 -5.78 -5.75
CA SER A 78 8.50 -6.54 -4.53
C SER A 78 7.00 -6.71 -4.43
N GLU A 79 6.52 -7.90 -4.77
CA GLU A 79 5.10 -8.23 -4.72
C GLU A 79 4.61 -7.88 -3.32
N SER A 80 3.50 -7.16 -3.23
CA SER A 80 2.99 -6.83 -1.91
C SER A 80 2.49 -8.09 -1.23
N VAL A 81 3.14 -8.47 -0.15
CA VAL A 81 2.74 -9.60 0.71
C VAL A 81 1.31 -9.47 1.24
N LEU A 82 0.74 -8.27 1.27
CA LEU A 82 -0.61 -7.98 1.75
C LEU A 82 -1.58 -7.56 0.65
N GLY A 83 -1.13 -7.39 -0.59
CA GLY A 83 -1.94 -6.93 -1.71
C GLY A 83 -3.27 -7.70 -1.75
N ASP A 84 -3.21 -9.02 -1.95
CA ASP A 84 -4.40 -9.87 -2.13
C ASP A 84 -5.34 -10.00 -0.94
N TYR A 85 -4.90 -9.50 0.21
CA TYR A 85 -5.64 -9.51 1.46
C TYR A 85 -6.31 -8.17 1.76
N ILE A 86 -6.03 -7.10 0.99
CA ILE A 86 -6.73 -5.83 1.19
C ILE A 86 -7.72 -5.51 0.07
N ARG A 87 -8.77 -4.77 0.44
CA ARG A 87 -9.75 -4.21 -0.48
C ARG A 87 -9.79 -2.71 -0.36
N LEU A 88 -9.65 -2.04 -1.50
CA LEU A 88 -9.73 -0.58 -1.62
C LEU A 88 -11.13 -0.18 -2.10
N SER A 89 -11.81 0.72 -1.37
CA SER A 89 -13.09 1.30 -1.80
C SER A 89 -12.92 2.76 -2.16
N TRP A 90 -13.51 3.16 -3.28
CA TRP A 90 -13.33 4.48 -3.89
C TRP A 90 -14.68 5.16 -4.13
N LEU A 91 -14.64 6.47 -4.34
CA LEU A 91 -15.77 7.23 -4.84
C LEU A 91 -15.22 8.46 -5.57
N PRO A 92 -15.47 8.64 -6.90
CA PRO A 92 -15.19 7.60 -7.88
C PRO A 92 -13.79 7.01 -7.74
N LYS A 93 -13.59 5.90 -8.44
CA LYS A 93 -12.27 5.30 -8.63
C LYS A 93 -11.37 6.29 -9.36
N VAL A 94 -10.20 6.56 -8.78
CA VAL A 94 -9.13 7.35 -9.41
C VAL A 94 -8.02 6.37 -9.79
N SER A 95 -7.65 6.36 -11.06
CA SER A 95 -6.57 5.51 -11.59
C SER A 95 -5.28 6.27 -11.85
N ASN A 96 -5.32 7.60 -11.80
CA ASN A 96 -4.17 8.46 -12.04
C ASN A 96 -3.61 8.92 -10.69
N GLY A 97 -2.45 8.40 -10.33
CA GLY A 97 -1.75 8.72 -9.10
C GLY A 97 -0.31 8.25 -9.16
N PHE A 98 0.41 8.40 -8.05
CA PHE A 98 1.81 8.10 -7.96
C PHE A 98 2.13 7.50 -6.59
N PHE A 99 2.96 6.46 -6.56
CA PHE A 99 3.56 5.94 -5.32
C PHE A 99 5.00 6.43 -5.18
N LEU A 100 5.29 7.19 -4.12
CA LEU A 100 6.62 7.74 -3.86
C LEU A 100 7.33 6.91 -2.79
N ARG A 101 8.55 6.46 -3.10
CA ARG A 101 9.47 5.82 -2.15
C ARG A 101 10.73 6.66 -2.05
N ALA A 102 11.11 7.08 -0.84
CA ALA A 102 12.26 7.95 -0.64
C ALA A 102 13.57 7.29 -1.10
N GLU A 103 13.72 5.99 -0.91
CA GLU A 103 14.92 5.23 -1.28
C GLU A 103 15.06 4.97 -2.79
N SER A 104 13.95 5.04 -3.54
CA SER A 104 13.96 4.95 -5.02
C SER A 104 13.90 6.33 -5.71
N PHE A 105 13.86 7.41 -4.92
CA PHE A 105 13.58 8.77 -5.42
C PHE A 105 14.61 9.24 -6.46
N THR A 106 15.89 8.90 -6.28
CA THR A 106 16.98 9.33 -7.16
C THR A 106 16.93 8.71 -8.56
N ALA A 107 16.35 7.51 -8.70
CA ALA A 107 16.22 6.84 -10.00
C ALA A 107 15.21 7.53 -10.93
N PHE A 108 14.24 8.26 -10.35
CA PHE A 108 13.18 8.94 -11.10
C PHE A 108 13.64 10.26 -11.74
N PHE A 109 14.38 11.10 -11.01
CA PHE A 109 14.77 12.44 -11.49
C PHE A 109 15.95 12.45 -12.47
N ARG A 110 16.62 11.32 -12.70
CA ARG A 110 17.75 11.25 -13.65
C ARG A 110 17.33 11.06 -15.11
N LYS A 111 16.03 11.02 -15.41
CA LYS A 111 15.47 10.77 -16.75
C LYS A 111 14.38 11.76 -17.20
N SER A 112 14.20 12.89 -16.49
CA SER A 112 13.36 14.01 -16.96
C SER A 112 14.21 15.10 -17.58
#